data_AF-A0A494RQU9-F1
#
_entry.id   AF-A0A494RQU9-F1
#
_cell.length_a   1.000
_cell.length_b   1.000
_cell.length_c   1.000
_cell.angle_alpha   90.00
_cell.angle_beta   90.00
_cell.angle_gamma   90.00
#
_symmetry.space_group_name_H-M   'P 1'
#
loop_
_entity.id
_entity.type
_entity.pdbx_description
1 polymer ?
#
loop_
_entity_poly.entity_id
_entity_poly.type
_entity_poly.pdbx_seq_one_letter_code
_entity_poly.pdbx_strand_id
1 'polypeptide(L)'
;MTSTNNALDLDAFDQQVIALADARIAEGAPALINALGVRLGPDLGKMKLQTGQSFQAYIKSRPALANRYDIVLVKENTPGLWPKGREYEPVPTAFGQTPRRSRAPRYLHWLWAAFAESSDGRPRYFDPEQRQIHLEDTPQPTWVEIPAYLIRSGDEPLTVPEIHRRIEEWFRLTGLESSSFLDLAAPVTTAKSGRTVLDLLISSLTVKQMQGVTLPLDVVAELSKRHA
;
A
#
# COMPACT_ATOMS: atom_id res chain seq x y z
N MET A 1 -23.43 -37.81 17.73
CA MET A 1 -22.57 -36.61 17.74
C MET A 1 -23.04 -35.70 16.63
N THR A 2 -23.97 -34.82 16.95
CA THR A 2 -24.62 -33.89 16.01
C THR A 2 -23.67 -32.73 15.72
N SER A 3 -23.36 -32.53 14.45
CA SER A 3 -22.57 -31.42 13.93
C SER A 3 -23.12 -30.08 14.44
N THR A 4 -22.35 -29.39 15.27
CA THR A 4 -22.68 -28.04 15.74
C THR A 4 -22.61 -27.10 14.55
N ASN A 5 -23.78 -26.77 13.99
CA ASN A 5 -23.93 -25.72 12.99
C ASN A 5 -23.41 -24.40 13.57
N ASN A 6 -22.22 -24.00 13.14
CA ASN A 6 -21.56 -22.75 13.53
C ASN A 6 -22.15 -21.57 12.73
N ALA A 7 -23.48 -21.49 12.69
CA ALA A 7 -24.20 -20.41 12.05
C ALA A 7 -24.11 -19.17 12.94
N LEU A 8 -23.64 -18.06 12.38
CA LEU A 8 -23.65 -16.78 13.07
C LEU A 8 -25.10 -16.36 13.30
N ASP A 9 -25.42 -15.99 14.54
CA ASP A 9 -26.66 -15.30 14.87
C ASP A 9 -26.55 -13.84 14.39
N LEU A 10 -27.29 -13.52 13.33
CA LEU A 10 -27.26 -12.21 12.69
C LEU A 10 -27.85 -11.11 13.58
N ASP A 11 -28.78 -11.44 14.49
CA ASP A 11 -29.36 -10.45 15.39
C ASP A 11 -28.39 -10.11 16.52
N ALA A 12 -27.67 -11.11 17.05
CA ALA A 12 -26.57 -10.91 17.99
C ALA A 12 -25.42 -10.11 17.35
N PHE A 13 -25.09 -10.41 16.08
CA PHE A 13 -24.09 -9.67 15.31
C PHE A 13 -24.50 -8.20 15.11
N ASP A 14 -25.77 -7.93 14.80
CA ASP A 14 -26.27 -6.56 14.66
C ASP A 14 -26.15 -5.78 15.97
N GLN A 15 -26.47 -6.39 17.12
CA GLN A 15 -26.28 -5.76 18.43
C GLN A 15 -24.82 -5.44 18.73
N GLN A 16 -23.90 -6.33 18.34
CA GLN A 16 -22.47 -6.10 18.48
C GLN A 16 -21.98 -4.92 17.62
N VAL A 17 -22.45 -4.84 16.36
CA VAL A 17 -22.18 -3.71 15.47
C VAL A 17 -22.71 -2.41 16.07
N ILE A 18 -23.94 -2.42 16.61
CA ILE A 18 -24.56 -1.27 17.26
C ILE A 18 -23.73 -0.83 18.47
N ALA A 19 -23.38 -1.73 19.38
CA ALA A 19 -22.61 -1.39 20.59
C ALA A 19 -21.24 -0.78 20.26
N LEU A 20 -20.55 -1.33 19.24
CA LEU A 20 -19.27 -0.81 18.80
C LEU A 20 -19.38 0.55 18.09
N ALA A 21 -20.44 0.75 17.31
CA ALA A 21 -20.70 2.02 16.63
C ALA A 21 -21.10 3.11 17.63
N ASP A 22 -22.06 2.83 18.50
CA ASP A 22 -22.55 3.76 19.54
C ASP A 22 -21.43 4.19 20.49
N ALA A 23 -20.51 3.28 20.87
CA ALA A 23 -19.35 3.63 21.70
C ALA A 23 -18.45 4.70 21.05
N ARG A 24 -18.21 4.61 19.73
CA ARG A 24 -17.41 5.61 19.01
C ARG A 24 -18.16 6.90 18.77
N ILE A 25 -19.45 6.81 18.49
CA ILE A 25 -20.32 7.98 18.31
C ILE A 25 -20.43 8.76 19.63
N ALA A 26 -20.45 8.09 20.78
CA ALA A 26 -20.43 8.73 22.10
C ALA A 26 -19.13 9.52 22.35
N GLU A 27 -18.01 9.08 21.77
CA GLU A 27 -16.73 9.83 21.76
C GLU A 27 -16.72 11.00 20.77
N GLY A 28 -17.83 11.25 20.05
CA GLY A 28 -17.95 12.31 19.05
C GLY A 28 -17.29 11.99 17.70
N ALA A 29 -16.90 10.73 17.47
CA ALA A 29 -16.21 10.32 16.25
C ALA A 29 -17.03 9.30 15.43
N PRO A 30 -16.99 9.36 14.09
CA PRO A 30 -17.67 8.37 13.26
C PRO A 30 -17.04 6.98 13.41
N ALA A 31 -17.89 5.96 13.45
CA ALA A 31 -17.42 4.58 13.59
C ALA A 31 -16.94 4.06 12.24
N LEU A 32 -15.62 4.06 12.01
CA LEU A 32 -15.03 3.64 10.74
C LEU A 32 -15.34 2.18 10.43
N ILE A 33 -15.82 1.89 9.23
CA ILE A 33 -16.19 0.53 8.81
C ILE A 33 -15.00 -0.42 8.88
N ASN A 34 -13.79 0.05 8.54
CA ASN A 34 -12.57 -0.75 8.66
C ASN A 34 -12.23 -1.09 10.12
N ALA A 35 -12.41 -0.14 11.04
CA ALA A 35 -12.14 -0.36 12.47
C ALA A 35 -13.16 -1.30 13.11
N LEU A 36 -14.43 -1.18 12.71
CA LEU A 36 -15.49 -2.11 13.08
C LEU A 36 -15.17 -3.52 12.55
N GLY A 37 -14.76 -3.64 11.28
CA GLY A 37 -14.36 -4.92 10.70
C GLY A 37 -13.24 -5.63 11.47
N VAL A 38 -12.22 -4.90 11.93
CA VAL A 38 -11.14 -5.45 12.77
C VAL A 38 -11.67 -5.95 14.13
N ARG A 39 -12.58 -5.20 14.76
CA ARG A 39 -13.15 -5.56 16.07
C ARG A 39 -14.16 -6.71 16.00
N LEU A 40 -14.87 -6.83 14.88
CA LEU A 40 -15.80 -7.94 14.61
C LEU A 40 -15.06 -9.23 14.21
N GLY A 41 -13.82 -9.11 13.71
CA GLY A 41 -12.89 -10.22 13.50
C GLY A 41 -13.50 -11.38 12.69
N PRO A 42 -13.49 -12.62 13.20
CA PRO A 42 -13.93 -13.80 12.46
C PRO A 42 -15.43 -13.80 12.13
N ASP A 43 -16.25 -13.05 12.87
CA ASP A 43 -17.69 -13.01 12.67
C ASP A 43 -18.07 -12.23 11.40
N LEU A 44 -17.21 -11.29 10.96
CA LEU A 44 -17.34 -10.64 9.65
C LEU A 44 -17.23 -11.65 8.50
N GLY A 45 -16.32 -12.62 8.63
CA GLY A 45 -16.13 -13.70 7.67
C GLY A 45 -17.34 -14.63 7.61
N LYS A 46 -17.88 -15.01 8.78
CA LYS A 46 -19.11 -15.82 8.88
C LYS A 46 -20.32 -15.10 8.28
N MET A 47 -20.48 -13.81 8.58
CA MET A 47 -21.55 -12.99 7.99
C MET A 47 -21.45 -12.96 6.46
N LYS A 48 -20.26 -12.74 5.90
CA LYS A 48 -20.06 -12.74 4.45
C LYS A 48 -20.36 -14.11 3.83
N LEU A 49 -19.97 -15.20 4.49
CA LEU A 49 -20.25 -16.57 4.02
C LEU A 49 -21.75 -16.89 4.04
N GLN A 50 -22.49 -16.40 5.03
CA GLN A 50 -23.93 -16.64 5.15
C GLN A 50 -24.79 -15.74 4.26
N THR A 51 -24.41 -14.47 4.13
CA THR A 51 -25.24 -13.47 3.43
C THR A 51 -24.79 -13.22 1.99
N GLY A 52 -23.55 -13.58 1.65
CA GLY A 52 -22.92 -13.24 0.36
C GLY A 52 -22.62 -11.74 0.18
N GLN A 53 -22.88 -10.91 1.20
CA GLN A 53 -22.80 -9.46 1.10
C GLN A 53 -21.48 -8.91 1.65
N SER A 54 -21.05 -7.76 1.12
CA SER A 54 -20.01 -6.96 1.77
C SER A 54 -20.58 -6.33 3.05
N PHE A 55 -19.74 -6.01 4.03
CA PHE A 55 -20.21 -5.42 5.28
C PHE A 55 -20.98 -4.10 5.09
N GLN A 56 -20.60 -3.30 4.09
CA GLN A 56 -21.34 -2.08 3.73
C GLN A 56 -22.73 -2.38 3.16
N ALA A 57 -22.81 -3.38 2.28
CA ALA A 57 -24.09 -3.82 1.72
C ALA A 57 -24.99 -4.41 2.80
N TYR A 58 -24.40 -5.16 3.74
CA TYR A 58 -25.09 -5.73 4.91
C TYR A 58 -25.69 -4.65 5.82
N ILE A 59 -24.93 -3.60 6.14
CA ILE A 59 -25.42 -2.48 6.96
C ILE A 59 -26.61 -1.77 6.29
N LYS A 60 -26.57 -1.63 4.97
CA LYS A 60 -27.68 -1.03 4.19
C LYS A 60 -28.90 -1.97 4.07
N SER A 61 -28.68 -3.27 4.02
CA SER A 61 -29.75 -4.26 3.83
C SER A 61 -30.49 -4.60 5.12
N ARG A 62 -29.85 -4.44 6.28
CA ARG A 62 -30.45 -4.71 7.60
C ARG A 62 -31.21 -3.50 8.14
N PRO A 63 -32.55 -3.58 8.36
CA PRO A 63 -33.34 -2.45 8.86
C PRO A 63 -32.87 -1.92 10.23
N ALA A 64 -32.40 -2.79 11.12
CA ALA A 64 -31.91 -2.42 12.45
C ALA A 64 -30.70 -1.45 12.38
N LEU A 65 -29.89 -1.56 11.33
CA LEU A 65 -28.69 -0.75 11.12
C LEU A 65 -28.99 0.44 10.17
N ALA A 66 -29.68 0.20 9.06
CA ALA A 66 -30.02 1.21 8.05
C ALA A 66 -30.96 2.33 8.56
N ASN A 67 -31.75 2.05 9.60
CA ASN A 67 -32.59 3.06 10.24
C ASN A 67 -31.83 3.91 11.26
N ARG A 68 -30.71 3.40 11.81
CA ARG A 68 -29.94 4.07 12.86
C ARG A 68 -28.74 4.82 12.31
N TYR A 69 -28.12 4.32 11.25
CA TYR A 69 -26.86 4.85 10.74
C TYR A 69 -26.95 5.21 9.25
N ASP A 70 -26.31 6.31 8.89
CA ASP A 70 -25.92 6.62 7.53
C ASP A 70 -24.43 6.29 7.33
N ILE A 71 -24.08 5.88 6.11
CA ILE A 71 -22.68 5.68 5.72
C ILE A 71 -22.15 7.00 5.20
N VAL A 72 -21.29 7.64 5.99
CA VAL A 72 -20.63 8.90 5.65
C VAL A 72 -19.19 8.65 5.23
N LEU A 73 -18.66 9.51 4.36
CA LEU A 73 -17.24 9.52 4.02
C LEU A 73 -16.50 10.43 5.00
N VAL A 74 -15.70 9.82 5.86
CA VAL A 74 -14.91 10.53 6.88
C VAL A 74 -13.63 11.14 6.28
N LYS A 75 -13.09 10.52 5.23
CA LYS A 75 -11.90 10.94 4.44
C LYS A 75 -12.09 10.58 2.97
N GLU A 76 -11.11 10.90 2.11
CA GLU A 76 -11.10 10.73 0.63
C GLU A 76 -11.61 9.39 0.07
N ASN A 77 -11.75 8.33 0.88
CA ASN A 77 -12.48 7.10 0.56
C ASN A 77 -12.67 6.20 1.80
N THR A 78 -12.78 6.78 3.00
CA THR A 78 -12.95 5.98 4.23
C THR A 78 -14.39 6.06 4.70
N PRO A 79 -15.19 4.99 4.51
CA PRO A 79 -16.57 4.98 4.94
C PRO A 79 -16.63 4.73 6.46
N GLY A 80 -17.50 5.49 7.12
CA GLY A 80 -17.82 5.38 8.54
C GLY A 80 -19.33 5.39 8.75
N LEU A 81 -19.76 4.91 9.91
CA LEU A 81 -21.14 5.00 10.35
C LEU A 81 -21.32 6.26 11.21
N TRP A 82 -22.37 6.98 10.91
CA TRP A 82 -22.82 8.16 11.65
C TRP A 82 -24.32 8.06 11.92
N PRO A 83 -24.84 8.61 13.04
CA PRO A 83 -26.27 8.59 13.31
C PRO A 83 -27.07 9.22 12.18
N LYS A 84 -28.12 8.51 11.75
CA LYS A 84 -29.04 8.97 10.72
C LYS A 84 -29.71 10.26 11.15
N GLY A 85 -29.73 11.25 10.25
CA GLY A 85 -30.34 12.57 10.51
C GLY A 85 -29.50 13.52 11.38
N ARG A 86 -28.25 13.16 11.73
CA ARG A 86 -27.27 14.15 12.22
C ARG A 86 -26.40 14.61 11.06
N GLU A 87 -26.32 15.91 10.86
CA GLU A 87 -25.33 16.47 9.94
C GLU A 87 -23.93 16.09 10.44
N TYR A 88 -23.22 15.34 9.60
CA TYR A 88 -21.80 15.13 9.79
C TYR A 88 -21.10 16.28 9.10
N GLU A 89 -20.62 17.24 9.88
CA GLU A 89 -19.64 18.20 9.35
C GLU A 89 -18.30 17.45 9.24
N PRO A 90 -17.81 17.20 8.02
CA PRO A 90 -16.47 16.67 7.87
C PRO A 90 -15.54 17.72 8.44
N VAL A 91 -14.93 17.44 9.60
CA VAL A 91 -13.88 18.29 10.16
C VAL A 91 -12.90 18.52 9.01
N PRO A 92 -12.70 19.78 8.56
CA PRO A 92 -11.77 20.08 7.51
C PRO A 92 -10.45 19.50 7.98
N THR A 93 -10.03 18.40 7.35
CA THR A 93 -8.76 17.80 7.66
C THR A 93 -7.77 18.77 7.05
N ALA A 94 -7.42 19.83 7.80
CA ALA A 94 -6.46 20.84 7.40
C ALA A 94 -5.18 20.10 7.01
N PHE A 95 -5.00 19.86 5.71
CA PHE A 95 -3.91 19.11 5.07
C PHE A 95 -3.21 18.14 6.03
N GLY A 96 -4.01 17.27 6.62
CA GLY A 96 -3.54 16.30 7.58
C GLY A 96 -3.11 15.11 6.79
N GLN A 97 -1.87 15.16 6.31
CA GLN A 97 -1.06 13.97 6.08
C GLN A 97 -1.39 13.02 7.23
N THR A 98 -2.25 12.02 7.01
CA THR A 98 -2.08 10.77 7.74
C THR A 98 -0.58 10.51 7.64
N PRO A 99 0.14 10.17 8.72
CA PRO A 99 1.40 9.50 8.52
C PRO A 99 1.01 8.28 7.70
N ARG A 100 1.18 8.37 6.37
CA ARG A 100 1.50 7.22 5.54
C ARG A 100 2.46 6.50 6.46
N ARG A 101 2.12 5.30 6.94
CA ARG A 101 3.17 4.37 7.38
C ARG A 101 4.25 4.59 6.34
N SER A 102 5.37 5.20 6.74
CA SER A 102 6.41 5.59 5.82
C SER A 102 6.75 4.29 5.15
N ARG A 103 6.24 4.10 3.93
CA ARG A 103 6.63 2.94 3.15
C ARG A 103 8.11 3.15 3.06
N ALA A 104 8.87 2.20 3.61
CA ALA A 104 10.30 2.34 3.74
C ALA A 104 10.84 2.86 2.39
N PRO A 105 11.66 3.91 2.40
CA PRO A 105 12.07 4.61 1.17
C PRO A 105 12.53 3.60 0.14
N ARG A 106 11.93 3.61 -1.06
CA ARG A 106 12.39 2.73 -2.13
C ARG A 106 13.65 3.35 -2.70
N TYR A 107 14.80 2.74 -2.44
CA TYR A 107 16.06 3.16 -3.03
C TYR A 107 16.17 2.68 -4.48
N LEU A 108 16.97 3.39 -5.29
CA LEU A 108 17.28 2.99 -6.66
C LEU A 108 17.86 1.57 -6.70
N HIS A 109 17.50 0.79 -7.71
CA HIS A 109 17.86 -0.63 -7.82
C HIS A 109 19.37 -0.88 -7.72
N TRP A 110 20.19 -0.07 -8.40
CA TRP A 110 21.65 -0.21 -8.38
C TRP A 110 22.24 0.09 -7.00
N LEU A 111 21.65 1.06 -6.28
CA LEU A 111 22.07 1.36 -4.91
C LEU A 111 21.66 0.21 -3.99
N TRP A 112 20.46 -0.32 -4.15
CA TRP A 112 20.00 -1.47 -3.38
C TRP A 112 20.92 -2.69 -3.56
N ALA A 113 21.27 -3.01 -4.82
CA ALA A 113 22.19 -4.09 -5.14
C ALA A 113 23.56 -3.90 -4.47
N ALA A 114 24.04 -2.65 -4.38
CA ALA A 114 25.32 -2.31 -3.74
C ALA A 114 25.41 -2.69 -2.25
N PHE A 115 24.28 -2.90 -1.57
CA PHE A 115 24.27 -3.31 -0.16
C PHE A 115 23.72 -4.73 0.00
N ALA A 116 22.82 -5.17 -0.88
CA ALA A 116 22.17 -6.48 -0.82
C ALA A 116 23.01 -7.63 -1.39
N GLU A 117 23.81 -7.37 -2.44
CA GLU A 117 24.69 -8.39 -2.99
C GLU A 117 25.86 -8.63 -2.04
N SER A 118 26.16 -9.90 -1.77
CA SER A 118 27.25 -10.26 -0.86
C SER A 118 28.58 -9.67 -1.34
N SER A 119 29.40 -9.20 -0.40
CA SER A 119 30.80 -8.90 -0.68
C SER A 119 31.68 -9.84 0.14
N ASP A 120 32.78 -10.30 -0.44
CA ASP A 120 33.82 -11.08 0.24
C ASP A 120 34.68 -10.18 1.16
N GLY A 121 34.04 -9.29 1.91
CA GLY A 121 34.70 -8.31 2.78
C GLY A 121 35.37 -7.14 2.06
N ARG A 122 35.09 -6.93 0.76
CA ARG A 122 35.64 -5.81 -0.01
C ARG A 122 34.71 -4.59 0.00
N PRO A 123 35.25 -3.36 0.08
CA PRO A 123 34.45 -2.16 -0.09
C PRO A 123 33.96 -2.03 -1.54
N ARG A 124 32.96 -1.17 -1.73
CA ARG A 124 32.48 -0.75 -3.05
C ARG A 124 32.65 0.76 -3.17
N TYR A 125 32.72 1.29 -4.39
CA TYR A 125 32.91 2.72 -4.60
C TYR A 125 31.79 3.28 -5.46
N PHE A 126 31.16 4.35 -4.99
CA PHE A 126 30.11 5.07 -5.70
C PHE A 126 30.72 6.24 -6.48
N ASP A 127 30.45 6.29 -7.79
CA ASP A 127 30.77 7.43 -8.64
C ASP A 127 29.59 8.42 -8.65
N PRO A 128 29.74 9.63 -8.07
CA PRO A 128 28.66 10.62 -8.06
C PRO A 128 28.33 11.21 -9.44
N GLU A 129 29.29 11.26 -10.36
CA GLU A 129 29.11 11.83 -11.71
C GLU A 129 28.33 10.87 -12.61
N GLN A 130 28.71 9.59 -12.59
CA GLN A 130 28.08 8.56 -13.43
C GLN A 130 26.90 7.88 -12.74
N ARG A 131 26.74 8.06 -11.43
CA ARG A 131 25.76 7.39 -10.56
C ARG A 131 25.86 5.86 -10.64
N GLN A 132 27.09 5.36 -10.59
CA GLN A 132 27.41 3.92 -10.71
C GLN A 132 28.18 3.42 -9.49
N ILE A 133 28.20 2.09 -9.33
CA ILE A 133 28.90 1.40 -8.25
C ILE A 133 30.01 0.56 -8.88
N HIS A 134 31.24 0.79 -8.44
CA HIS A 134 32.45 0.11 -8.87
C HIS A 134 32.94 -0.84 -7.79
N LEU A 135 33.39 -2.02 -8.22
CA LEU A 135 33.97 -3.08 -7.37
C LEU A 135 35.51 -3.04 -7.37
N GLU A 136 36.10 -1.94 -7.82
CA GLU A 136 37.53 -1.83 -8.08
C GLU A 136 38.33 -1.63 -6.79
N ASP A 137 39.52 -2.24 -6.69
CA ASP A 137 40.40 -2.08 -5.53
C ASP A 137 41.13 -0.70 -5.52
N THR A 138 40.98 0.12 -6.58
CA THR A 138 41.65 1.42 -6.72
C THR A 138 40.63 2.56 -6.86
N PRO A 139 40.30 3.28 -5.78
CA PRO A 139 39.33 4.37 -5.85
C PRO A 139 39.88 5.58 -6.61
N GLN A 140 39.01 6.22 -7.41
CA GLN A 140 39.30 7.57 -7.89
C GLN A 140 39.04 8.60 -6.78
N PRO A 141 39.74 9.75 -6.77
CA PRO A 141 39.61 10.76 -5.70
C PRO A 141 38.19 11.31 -5.53
N THR A 142 37.36 11.23 -6.56
CA THR A 142 35.97 11.72 -6.57
C THR A 142 34.95 10.67 -6.15
N TRP A 143 35.36 9.41 -5.99
CA TRP A 143 34.47 8.32 -5.64
C TRP A 143 34.26 8.22 -4.12
N VAL A 144 33.05 7.83 -3.75
CA VAL A 144 32.62 7.70 -2.36
C VAL A 144 32.63 6.23 -1.96
N GLU A 145 33.40 5.89 -0.93
CA GLU A 145 33.49 4.52 -0.43
C GLU A 145 32.18 4.07 0.25
N ILE A 146 31.76 2.85 -0.05
CA ILE A 146 30.79 2.04 0.68
C ILE A 146 31.60 1.00 1.46
N PRO A 147 31.76 1.18 2.78
CA PRO A 147 32.55 0.27 3.59
C PRO A 147 32.02 -1.16 3.57
N ALA A 148 32.93 -2.13 3.57
CA ALA A 148 32.57 -3.55 3.55
C ALA A 148 31.60 -3.98 4.66
N TYR A 149 31.68 -3.35 5.84
CA TYR A 149 30.81 -3.66 6.98
C TYR A 149 29.35 -3.21 6.78
N LEU A 150 29.09 -2.32 5.81
CA LEU A 150 27.73 -1.94 5.42
C LEU A 150 27.18 -2.82 4.28
N ILE A 151 27.99 -3.73 3.74
CA ILE A 151 27.55 -4.63 2.68
C ILE A 151 27.12 -5.96 3.32
N ARG A 152 26.09 -6.61 2.78
CA ARG A 152 25.65 -7.92 3.24
C ARG A 152 26.80 -8.93 3.16
N SER A 153 26.97 -9.72 4.22
CA SER A 153 27.80 -10.92 4.16
C SER A 153 27.01 -12.08 3.56
N GLY A 154 27.69 -13.04 2.92
CA GLY A 154 27.05 -14.15 2.21
C GLY A 154 26.07 -14.94 3.10
N ASP A 155 26.45 -15.11 4.37
CA ASP A 155 25.72 -15.88 5.38
C ASP A 155 24.56 -15.13 6.05
N GLU A 156 24.41 -13.82 5.80
CA GLU A 156 23.35 -13.02 6.41
C GLU A 156 22.03 -13.10 5.63
N PRO A 157 20.87 -13.23 6.30
CA PRO A 157 19.57 -13.23 5.63
C PRO A 157 19.29 -11.89 4.96
N LEU A 158 18.81 -11.92 3.72
CA LEU A 158 18.39 -10.73 2.97
C LEU A 158 17.08 -10.19 3.55
N THR A 159 17.16 -9.24 4.48
CA THR A 159 15.99 -8.58 5.05
C THR A 159 15.92 -7.12 4.63
N VAL A 160 14.77 -6.68 4.15
CA VAL A 160 14.55 -5.30 3.69
C VAL A 160 14.90 -4.26 4.76
N PRO A 161 14.47 -4.41 6.04
CA PRO A 161 14.78 -3.42 7.07
C PRO A 161 16.27 -3.25 7.34
N GLU A 162 17.05 -4.34 7.27
CA GLU A 162 18.47 -4.31 7.58
C GLU A 162 19.28 -3.60 6.51
N ILE A 163 18.99 -3.86 5.23
CA ILE A 163 19.70 -3.17 4.15
C ILE A 163 19.30 -1.68 4.09
N HIS A 164 18.05 -1.32 4.42
CA HIS A 164 17.67 0.09 4.59
C HIS A 164 18.51 0.77 5.66
N ARG A 165 18.70 0.11 6.81
CA ARG A 165 19.54 0.62 7.90
C ARG A 165 20.97 0.86 7.45
N ARG A 166 21.54 -0.03 6.64
CA ARG A 166 22.92 0.09 6.11
C ARG A 166 23.06 1.23 5.11
N ILE A 167 22.06 1.41 4.24
CA ILE A 167 22.02 2.54 3.29
C ILE A 167 21.89 3.88 4.04
N GLU A 168 21.03 3.95 5.06
CA GLU A 168 20.89 5.14 5.90
C GLU A 168 22.16 5.48 6.68
N GLU A 169 22.87 4.46 7.18
CA GLU A 169 24.17 4.63 7.82
C GLU A 169 25.21 5.17 6.84
N TRP A 170 25.25 4.65 5.62
CA TRP A 170 26.15 5.14 4.57
C TRP A 170 25.88 6.61 4.21
N PHE A 171 24.61 7.01 4.10
CA PHE A 171 24.27 8.43 3.91
C PHE A 171 24.73 9.30 5.06
N ARG A 172 24.62 8.82 6.31
CA ARG A 172 25.10 9.56 7.49
C ARG A 172 26.61 9.75 7.47
N LEU A 173 27.37 8.73 7.06
CA LEU A 173 28.83 8.80 7.00
C LEU A 173 29.34 9.70 5.89
N THR A 174 28.65 9.72 4.75
CA THR A 174 29.07 10.44 3.55
C THR A 174 28.50 11.86 3.45
N GLY A 175 27.46 12.17 4.23
CA GLY A 175 26.73 13.44 4.14
C GLY A 175 25.85 13.56 2.88
N LEU A 176 25.66 12.46 2.13
CA LEU A 176 24.84 12.44 0.93
C LEU A 176 23.35 12.56 1.28
N GLU A 177 22.62 13.35 0.49
CA GLU A 177 21.20 13.56 0.70
C GLU A 177 20.37 12.38 0.17
N SER A 178 19.73 11.65 1.07
CA SER A 178 18.93 10.45 0.74
C SER A 178 17.88 10.67 -0.36
N SER A 179 17.34 11.89 -0.48
CA SER A 179 16.34 12.30 -1.46
C SER A 179 16.78 12.06 -2.92
N SER A 180 18.08 12.17 -3.19
CA SER A 180 18.66 11.99 -4.53
C SER A 180 18.74 10.52 -4.98
N PHE A 181 18.54 9.59 -4.05
CA PHE A 181 18.70 8.15 -4.25
C PHE A 181 17.40 7.36 -4.10
N LEU A 182 16.28 8.07 -3.95
CA LEU A 182 14.97 7.46 -3.94
C LEU A 182 14.54 7.15 -5.37
N ASP A 183 14.05 5.93 -5.56
CA ASP A 183 13.19 5.60 -6.68
C ASP A 183 11.84 6.30 -6.44
N LEU A 184 11.78 7.55 -6.89
CA LEU A 184 10.53 8.29 -7.06
C LEU A 184 9.76 7.66 -8.22
N ALA A 185 9.37 6.39 -8.06
CA ALA A 185 8.29 5.84 -8.85
C ALA A 185 7.11 6.79 -8.62
N ALA A 186 6.83 7.63 -9.61
CA ALA A 186 5.58 8.37 -9.68
C ALA A 186 4.51 7.32 -9.36
N PRO A 187 3.66 7.55 -8.33
CA PRO A 187 2.66 6.56 -8.00
C PRO A 187 1.91 6.30 -9.29
N VAL A 188 2.02 5.07 -9.83
CA VAL A 188 1.15 4.66 -10.92
C VAL A 188 -0.21 4.64 -10.25
N THR A 189 -0.91 5.77 -10.34
CA THR A 189 -2.28 5.94 -9.88
C THR A 189 -3.15 5.20 -10.86
N THR A 190 -3.09 3.87 -10.84
CA THR A 190 -4.03 3.00 -11.57
C THR A 190 -5.46 3.14 -11.04
N ALA A 191 -5.67 3.86 -9.94
CA ALA A 191 -6.99 4.05 -9.35
C ALA A 191 -7.76 5.31 -9.81
N LYS A 192 -7.15 6.26 -10.56
CA LYS A 192 -7.79 7.59 -10.81
C LYS A 192 -7.98 8.02 -12.27
N SER A 193 -7.59 7.23 -13.25
CA SER A 193 -7.95 7.49 -14.64
C SER A 193 -8.50 6.20 -15.20
N GLY A 194 -9.72 6.17 -15.73
CA GLY A 194 -10.36 4.98 -16.33
C GLY A 194 -9.67 4.48 -17.62
N ARG A 195 -8.34 4.36 -17.57
CA ARG A 195 -7.43 3.86 -18.57
C ARG A 195 -7.44 2.35 -18.52
N THR A 196 -7.65 1.76 -19.68
CA THR A 196 -7.64 0.32 -19.90
C THR A 196 -6.20 -0.19 -19.92
N VAL A 197 -6.00 -1.51 -19.80
CA VAL A 197 -4.66 -2.11 -19.89
C VAL A 197 -4.03 -1.82 -21.25
N LEU A 198 -4.87 -1.70 -22.29
CA LEU A 198 -4.48 -1.21 -23.61
C LEU A 198 -3.83 0.18 -23.56
N ASP A 199 -4.42 1.13 -22.82
CA ASP A 199 -3.88 2.49 -22.70
C ASP A 199 -2.50 2.50 -22.02
N LEU A 200 -2.28 1.57 -21.09
CA LEU A 200 -0.98 1.39 -20.44
C LEU A 200 0.06 0.80 -21.40
N LEU A 201 -0.31 -0.22 -22.17
CA LEU A 201 0.55 -0.81 -23.21
C LEU A 201 0.94 0.24 -24.26
N ILE A 202 -0.02 1.02 -24.75
CA ILE A 202 0.22 2.11 -25.71
C ILE A 202 1.16 3.16 -25.11
N SER A 203 0.98 3.53 -23.84
CA SER A 203 1.86 4.52 -23.19
C SER A 203 3.28 4.03 -22.92
N SER A 204 3.50 2.70 -22.88
CA SER A 204 4.83 2.11 -22.66
C SER A 204 5.62 1.82 -23.94
N LEU A 205 4.98 1.89 -25.12
CA LEU A 205 5.61 1.54 -26.40
C LEU A 205 6.11 2.78 -27.13
N THR A 206 7.36 2.73 -27.58
CA THR A 206 7.97 3.81 -28.37
C THR A 206 7.38 3.83 -29.79
N VAL A 207 7.35 4.98 -30.47
CA VAL A 207 6.77 5.15 -31.83
C VAL A 207 7.26 4.09 -32.84
N LYS A 208 8.52 3.67 -32.75
CA LYS A 208 9.10 2.61 -33.61
C LYS A 208 8.56 1.20 -33.28
N GLN A 209 8.20 0.93 -32.03
CA GLN A 209 7.65 -0.36 -31.59
C GLN A 209 6.15 -0.44 -31.93
N MET A 210 5.42 0.67 -31.89
CA MET A 210 4.01 0.72 -32.31
C MET A 210 3.80 0.35 -33.79
N GLN A 211 4.78 0.62 -34.66
CA GLN A 211 4.70 0.30 -36.09
C GLN A 211 4.90 -1.19 -36.41
N GLY A 212 5.45 -1.98 -35.47
CA GLY A 212 5.76 -3.40 -35.67
C GLY A 212 4.84 -4.38 -34.95
N VAL A 213 3.92 -3.90 -34.12
CA VAL A 213 3.05 -4.76 -33.29
C VAL A 213 1.70 -4.92 -33.98
N THR A 214 1.44 -6.11 -34.52
CA THR A 214 0.12 -6.55 -34.97
C THR A 214 -0.53 -7.40 -33.89
N LEU A 215 -1.53 -6.84 -33.21
CA LEU A 215 -2.34 -7.59 -32.24
C LEU A 215 -3.65 -8.07 -32.89
N PRO A 216 -4.04 -9.35 -32.70
CA PRO A 216 -5.35 -9.84 -33.12
C PRO A 216 -6.48 -9.08 -32.42
N LEU A 217 -7.59 -8.87 -33.14
CA LEU A 217 -8.72 -8.05 -32.67
C LEU A 217 -9.32 -8.56 -31.33
N ASP A 218 -9.30 -9.87 -31.11
CA ASP A 218 -9.81 -10.51 -29.89
C ASP A 218 -8.96 -10.16 -28.66
N VAL A 219 -7.65 -10.01 -28.84
CA VAL A 219 -6.71 -9.63 -27.78
C VAL A 219 -6.88 -8.15 -27.44
N VAL A 220 -7.13 -7.31 -28.45
CA VAL A 220 -7.43 -5.88 -28.27
C VAL A 220 -8.74 -5.72 -27.48
N ALA A 221 -9.76 -6.50 -27.81
CA ALA A 221 -11.04 -6.49 -27.11
C ALA A 221 -10.88 -6.88 -25.63
N GLU A 222 -10.09 -7.90 -25.33
CA GLU A 222 -9.84 -8.32 -23.95
C GLU A 222 -9.05 -7.27 -23.15
N LEU A 223 -8.03 -6.65 -23.75
CA LEU A 223 -7.22 -5.61 -23.11
C LEU A 223 -7.95 -4.27 -22.94
N SER A 224 -9.04 -4.06 -23.69
CA SER A 224 -9.91 -2.89 -23.59
C SER A 224 -10.94 -2.97 -22.45
N LYS A 225 -11.14 -4.15 -21.85
CA LYS A 225 -12.06 -4.30 -20.73
C LYS A 225 -11.46 -3.63 -19.49
N ARG A 226 -12.26 -2.75 -18.86
CA ARG A 226 -11.89 -2.15 -17.57
C ARG A 226 -11.84 -3.26 -16.52
N HIS A 227 -10.64 -3.67 -16.10
CA HIS A 227 -10.49 -4.47 -14.90
C HIS A 227 -10.80 -3.58 -13.69
N ALA A 228 -11.98 -3.82 -13.10
CA ALA A 228 -12.41 -3.25 -11.83
C ALA A 228 -11.68 -3.91 -10.65
#